data_AF-A0A0C3EH65-F1
#
_entry.id   AF-A0A0C3EH65-F1
#
_cell.length_a   1.000
_cell.length_b   1.000
_cell.length_c   1.000
_cell.angle_alpha   90.00
_cell.angle_beta   90.00
_cell.angle_gamma   90.00
#
_symmetry.space_group_name_H-M   'P 1'
#
loop_
_entity.id
_entity.type
_entity.pdbx_description
1 polymer ?
#
loop_
_entity_poly.entity_id
_entity_poly.type
_entity_poly.pdbx_seq_one_letter_code
_entity_poly.pdbx_strand_id
1 'polypeptide(L)'
;SGVGKSSLINKVFGVPKAKVSNRKPGEADIEEGIISEQNKRLILHDSRGFEPGEADTVQIVQRFIDGKNTQPHIKDRLHAIWLCFGILCAGGRLMETGVEDFLDLKTSGKLGPSVYSHQCCSGF
;
A
#
# COMPACT_ATOMS: atom_id res chain seq x y z
N SER A 1 -3.33 -10.39 7.90
CA SER A 1 -3.02 -10.79 6.51
C SER A 1 -4.28 -11.10 5.75
N GLY A 2 -4.41 -10.64 4.49
CA GLY A 2 -5.52 -11.05 3.61
C GLY A 2 -6.58 -9.99 3.26
N VAL A 3 -6.34 -8.69 3.46
CA VAL A 3 -7.34 -7.63 3.17
C VAL A 3 -7.70 -7.44 1.68
N GLY A 4 -7.02 -8.15 0.76
CA GLY A 4 -7.36 -8.16 -0.66
C GLY A 4 -6.63 -7.14 -1.55
N LYS A 5 -5.50 -6.55 -1.11
CA LYS A 5 -4.68 -5.61 -1.92
C LYS A 5 -4.33 -6.16 -3.30
N SER A 6 -3.77 -7.37 -3.32
CA SER A 6 -3.42 -8.09 -4.53
C SER A 6 -4.63 -8.35 -5.44
N SER A 7 -5.78 -8.68 -4.85
CA SER A 7 -7.03 -8.88 -5.59
C SER A 7 -7.57 -7.57 -6.19
N LEU A 8 -7.46 -6.47 -5.45
CA LEU A 8 -7.82 -5.13 -5.93
C LEU A 8 -6.91 -4.70 -7.07
N ILE A 9 -5.60 -4.91 -6.95
CA ILE A 9 -4.61 -4.59 -7.99
C ILE A 9 -4.98 -5.27 -9.32
N ASN A 10 -5.26 -6.57 -9.26
CA ASN A 10 -5.65 -7.34 -10.44
C ASN A 10 -6.95 -6.80 -11.08
N LYS A 11 -7.96 -6.50 -10.25
CA LYS A 11 -9.28 -6.09 -10.72
C LYS A 11 -9.30 -4.67 -11.29
N VAL A 12 -8.60 -3.72 -10.66
CA VAL A 12 -8.64 -2.31 -11.04
C VAL A 12 -7.67 -1.99 -12.16
N PHE A 13 -6.49 -2.63 -12.19
CA PHE A 13 -5.40 -2.23 -13.08
C PHE A 13 -5.09 -3.24 -14.19
N GLY A 14 -5.87 -4.32 -14.28
CA GLY A 14 -5.76 -5.32 -15.36
C GLY A 14 -4.41 -6.03 -15.37
N VAL A 15 -3.76 -6.14 -14.22
CA VAL A 15 -2.46 -6.83 -14.09
C VAL A 15 -2.70 -8.35 -14.09
N PRO A 16 -1.89 -9.15 -14.81
CA PRO A 16 -2.00 -10.61 -14.77
C PRO A 16 -1.90 -11.15 -13.34
N LYS A 17 -2.86 -12.01 -12.95
CA LYS A 17 -2.89 -12.65 -11.63
C LYS A 17 -1.55 -13.29 -11.27
N ALA A 18 -0.84 -13.90 -12.22
CA ALA A 18 0.48 -14.52 -12.02
C ALA A 18 1.56 -13.52 -11.55
N LYS A 19 1.56 -12.27 -12.05
CA LYS A 19 2.52 -11.24 -11.62
C LYS A 19 2.30 -10.84 -10.15
N VAL A 20 1.05 -10.91 -9.69
CA VAL A 20 0.66 -10.52 -8.33
C VAL A 20 0.67 -11.73 -7.38
N SER A 21 0.30 -12.93 -7.85
CA SER A 21 0.19 -14.16 -7.05
C SER A 21 1.51 -14.85 -6.79
N ASN A 22 2.59 -14.49 -7.50
CA ASN A 22 3.94 -14.92 -7.13
C ASN A 22 4.39 -14.34 -5.78
N ARG A 23 3.71 -13.31 -5.26
CA ARG A 23 3.96 -12.76 -3.93
C ARG A 23 3.08 -13.52 -2.94
N LYS A 24 3.68 -14.35 -2.08
CA LYS A 24 2.92 -14.93 -0.96
C LYS A 24 2.52 -13.81 0.01
N PRO A 25 1.44 -13.99 0.79
CA PRO A 25 1.09 -13.02 1.83
C PRO A 25 2.30 -12.74 2.73
N GLY A 26 2.67 -11.47 2.84
CA GLY A 26 3.84 -11.06 3.62
C GLY A 26 5.19 -11.06 2.88
N GLU A 27 5.27 -11.43 1.59
CA GLU A 27 6.51 -11.41 0.79
C GLU A 27 6.57 -10.23 -0.21
N ALA A 28 5.63 -9.28 -0.14
CA ALA A 28 5.62 -8.15 -1.06
C ALA A 28 6.81 -7.20 -0.81
N ASP A 29 7.59 -6.91 -1.86
CA ASP A 29 8.55 -5.82 -1.87
C ASP A 29 7.92 -4.56 -2.46
N ILE A 30 7.97 -3.46 -1.69
CA ILE A 30 7.42 -2.17 -2.08
C ILE A 30 8.29 -1.48 -3.14
N GLU A 31 9.58 -1.79 -3.23
CA GLU A 31 10.47 -1.20 -4.23
C GLU A 31 10.21 -1.77 -5.63
N GLU A 32 9.75 -3.02 -5.69
CA GLU A 32 9.40 -3.68 -6.94
C GLU A 32 8.09 -3.13 -7.52
N GLY A 33 8.23 -2.35 -8.60
CA GLY A 33 7.12 -1.81 -9.37
C GLY A 33 6.43 -2.83 -10.27
N ILE A 34 5.12 -2.92 -10.16
CA ILE A 34 4.23 -3.71 -11.02
C ILE A 34 3.72 -2.79 -12.13
N ILE A 35 4.11 -3.08 -13.37
CA ILE A 35 3.72 -2.29 -14.54
C ILE A 35 2.53 -2.96 -15.23
N SER A 36 1.45 -2.19 -15.43
CA SER A 36 0.29 -2.66 -16.20
C SER A 36 0.65 -2.76 -17.70
N GLU A 37 0.25 -3.86 -18.34
CA GLU A 37 0.40 -4.03 -19.79
C GLU A 37 -0.52 -3.09 -20.58
N GLN A 38 -1.66 -2.71 -19.98
CA GLN A 38 -2.64 -1.81 -20.57
C GLN A 38 -2.21 -0.34 -20.48
N ASN A 39 -1.42 0.00 -19.45
CA ASN A 39 -0.89 1.35 -19.27
C ASN A 39 0.50 1.32 -18.63
N LYS A 40 1.54 1.41 -19.46
CA LYS A 40 2.94 1.42 -19.03
C LYS A 40 3.34 2.66 -18.23
N ARG A 41 2.48 3.68 -18.15
CA ARG A 41 2.70 4.89 -17.33
C ARG A 41 2.22 4.70 -15.90
N LEU A 42 1.52 3.60 -15.61
CA LEU A 42 1.00 3.28 -14.29
C LEU A 42 1.87 2.18 -13.68
N ILE A 43 2.57 2.55 -12.61
CA ILE A 43 3.44 1.67 -11.83
C ILE A 43 2.82 1.54 -10.43
N LEU A 44 2.51 0.30 -10.05
CA LEU A 44 1.93 -0.02 -8.75
C LEU A 44 3.00 -0.61 -7.85
N HIS A 45 3.04 -0.11 -6.62
CA HIS A 45 3.94 -0.61 -5.58
C HIS A 45 3.06 -1.21 -4.49
N ASP A 46 3.19 -2.52 -4.24
CA ASP A 46 2.44 -3.24 -3.20
C ASP A 46 3.33 -3.42 -1.97
N SER A 47 2.90 -2.88 -0.83
CA SER A 47 3.62 -3.00 0.44
C SER A 47 3.25 -4.29 1.18
N ARG A 48 4.07 -4.68 2.15
CA ARG A 48 3.66 -5.68 3.16
C ARG A 48 2.47 -5.14 3.99
N GLY A 49 1.68 -6.05 4.56
CA GLY A 49 0.62 -5.67 5.49
C GLY A 49 1.23 -5.13 6.79
N PHE A 50 0.52 -4.25 7.49
CA PHE A 50 0.87 -3.88 8.86
C PHE A 50 0.42 -5.01 9.79
N GLU A 51 1.19 -6.08 9.86
CA GLU A 51 0.89 -7.26 10.67
C GLU A 51 1.44 -7.08 12.11
N PRO A 52 0.78 -7.66 13.13
CA PRO A 52 1.29 -7.66 14.50
C PRO A 52 2.71 -8.20 14.59
N GLY A 53 3.61 -7.45 15.24
CA GLY A 53 5.02 -7.84 15.44
C GLY A 53 5.98 -7.38 14.33
N GLU A 54 5.50 -6.79 13.24
CA GLU A 54 6.34 -6.20 12.19
C GLU A 54 6.49 -4.68 12.38
N ALA A 55 7.29 -4.27 13.37
CA ALA A 55 7.51 -2.86 13.71
C ALA A 55 8.14 -2.04 12.57
N ASP A 56 8.84 -2.69 11.64
CA ASP A 56 9.61 -2.00 10.61
C ASP A 56 8.76 -1.60 9.40
N THR A 57 7.56 -2.17 9.23
CA THR A 57 6.74 -1.96 8.02
C THR A 57 6.34 -0.49 7.85
N VAL A 58 6.02 0.23 8.94
CA VAL A 58 5.73 1.67 8.89
C VAL A 58 6.95 2.47 8.43
N GLN A 59 8.14 2.14 8.95
CA GLN A 59 9.38 2.81 8.55
C GLN A 59 9.75 2.53 7.10
N ILE A 60 9.56 1.29 6.63
CA ILE A 60 9.81 0.91 5.24
C ILE A 60 8.90 1.73 4.31
N VAL A 61 7.61 1.80 4.61
CA VAL A 61 6.64 2.58 3.81
C VAL A 61 6.98 4.08 3.84
N GLN A 62 7.32 4.64 5.00
CA GLN A 62 7.74 6.04 5.13
C GLN A 62 8.97 6.35 4.26
N ARG A 63 10.03 5.53 4.36
CA ARG A 63 11.27 5.72 3.57
C ARG A 63 10.99 5.64 2.08
N PHE A 64 10.15 4.71 1.64
CA PHE A 64 9.73 4.60 0.25
C PHE A 64 9.02 5.88 -0.23
N ILE A 65 8.07 6.38 0.56
CA ILE A 65 7.33 7.62 0.24
C ILE A 65 8.30 8.80 0.12
N ASP A 66 9.20 8.97 1.09
CA ASP A 66 10.19 10.05 1.07
C ASP A 66 11.15 9.94 -0.13
N GLY A 67 11.63 8.73 -0.41
CA GLY A 67 12.50 8.44 -1.56
C GLY A 67 11.83 8.72 -2.91
N LYS A 68 10.52 8.44 -3.04
CA LYS A 68 9.75 8.77 -4.25
C LYS A 68 9.42 10.26 -4.33
N ASN A 69 9.04 10.90 -3.22
CA ASN A 69 8.70 12.32 -3.20
C ASN A 69 9.88 13.23 -3.57
N THR A 70 11.11 12.78 -3.27
CA THR A 70 12.34 13.52 -3.55
C THR A 70 12.90 13.30 -4.96
N GLN A 71 12.28 12.44 -5.79
CA GLN A 71 12.77 12.21 -7.15
C GLN A 71 12.75 13.49 -8.01
N PRO A 72 13.80 13.74 -8.82
CA PRO A 72 13.89 14.96 -9.61
C PRO A 72 12.83 14.99 -10.73
N HIS A 73 12.51 13.84 -11.32
CA HIS A 73 11.54 13.75 -12.41
C HIS A 73 10.16 13.39 -11.89
N ILE A 74 9.14 14.15 -12.31
CA ILE A 74 7.74 13.93 -11.92
C ILE A 74 7.28 12.49 -12.18
N LYS A 75 7.68 11.90 -13.32
CA LYS A 75 7.32 10.52 -13.69
C LYS A 75 7.78 9.47 -12.66
N ASP A 76 8.81 9.77 -11.87
CA ASP A 76 9.41 8.88 -10.89
C ASP A 76 8.91 9.17 -9.47
N ARG A 77 8.08 10.22 -9.29
CA ARG A 77 7.48 10.59 -8.01
C ARG A 77 6.25 9.74 -7.68
N LEU A 78 5.92 9.71 -6.39
CA LEU A 78 4.70 9.08 -5.90
C LEU A 78 3.50 10.01 -6.12
N HIS A 79 2.54 9.53 -6.92
CA HIS A 79 1.37 10.33 -7.31
C HIS A 79 0.18 10.13 -6.37
N ALA A 80 -0.06 8.89 -5.95
CA ALA A 80 -1.17 8.53 -5.10
C ALA A 80 -0.82 7.33 -4.20
N ILE A 81 -1.44 7.28 -3.03
CA ILE A 81 -1.35 6.16 -2.08
C ILE A 81 -2.75 5.65 -1.80
N TRP A 82 -2.92 4.33 -1.94
CA TRP A 82 -4.18 3.65 -1.65
C TRP A 82 -4.03 2.83 -0.36
N LEU A 83 -4.62 3.30 0.74
CA LEU A 83 -4.61 2.55 2.00
C LEU A 83 -5.73 1.50 1.99
N CYS A 84 -5.36 0.24 2.18
CA CYS A 84 -6.29 -0.89 2.29
C CYS A 84 -6.19 -1.47 3.70
N PHE A 85 -7.29 -1.44 4.46
CA PHE A 85 -7.37 -2.04 5.78
C PHE A 85 -8.75 -2.68 5.98
N GLY A 86 -8.77 -3.77 6.75
CA GLY A 86 -10.01 -4.42 7.17
C GLY A 86 -10.58 -3.73 8.40
N ILE A 87 -11.90 -3.52 8.44
CA ILE A 87 -12.60 -3.20 9.69
C ILE A 87 -13.33 -4.47 10.11
N LEU A 88 -12.94 -5.07 11.24
CA LEU A 88 -13.71 -6.14 11.86
C LEU A 88 -14.96 -5.54 12.51
N CYS A 89 -16.04 -5.41 11.74
CA CYS A 89 -17.36 -5.02 12.24
C CYS A 89 -18.00 -6.15 13.06
N ALA A 90 -17.44 -6.49 14.22
CA ALA A 90 -18.09 -7.33 15.23
C ALA A 90 -17.34 -7.27 16.58
N GLY A 91 -17.23 -6.10 17.21
CA GLY A 91 -16.80 -5.97 18.62
C GLY A 91 -15.39 -6.49 18.98
N GLY A 92 -14.57 -6.87 18.00
CA GLY A 92 -13.18 -7.28 18.14
C GLY A 92 -12.24 -6.08 17.98
N ARG A 93 -11.05 -6.16 18.59
CA ARG A 93 -10.13 -5.03 18.77
C ARG A 93 -9.84 -4.22 17.49
N LEU A 94 -9.69 -2.94 17.80
CA LEU A 94 -9.42 -1.74 17.01
C LEU A 94 -8.20 -1.88 16.09
N MET A 95 -8.13 -1.02 15.08
CA MET A 95 -7.09 -0.95 14.05
C MET A 95 -5.69 -1.40 14.53
N GLU A 96 -4.98 -2.14 13.67
CA GLU A 96 -3.59 -2.51 13.93
C GLU A 96 -2.76 -1.24 14.21
N THR A 97 -1.91 -1.26 15.25
CA THR A 97 -1.10 -0.09 15.67
C THR A 97 -0.30 0.50 14.51
N GLY A 98 0.21 -0.34 13.60
CA GLY A 98 0.93 0.16 12.42
C GLY A 98 0.04 0.96 11.44
N VAL A 99 -1.27 0.70 11.39
CA VAL A 99 -2.21 1.50 10.61
C VAL A 99 -2.50 2.83 11.31
N GLU A 100 -2.64 2.81 12.64
CA GLU A 100 -2.82 4.02 13.46
C GLU A 100 -1.59 4.94 13.32
N ASP A 101 -0.39 4.41 13.52
CA ASP A 101 0.88 5.14 13.34
C ASP A 101 0.97 5.76 11.94
N PHE A 102 0.59 5.00 10.90
CA PHE A 102 0.61 5.49 9.53
C PHE A 102 -0.41 6.62 9.30
N LEU A 103 -1.59 6.54 9.90
CA LEU A 103 -2.59 7.60 9.84
C LEU A 103 -2.15 8.86 10.61
N ASP A 104 -1.43 8.71 11.71
CA ASP A 104 -0.84 9.82 12.45
C ASP A 104 0.27 10.52 11.64
N LEU A 105 1.12 9.75 10.96
CA LEU A 105 2.12 10.29 10.02
C LEU A 105 1.45 11.07 8.88
N LYS A 106 0.33 10.57 8.36
CA LYS A 106 -0.47 11.27 7.35
C LYS A 106 -1.04 12.58 7.91
N THR A 107 -1.70 12.52 9.06
CA THR A 107 -2.42 13.67 9.64
C THR A 107 -1.47 14.75 10.13
N SER A 108 -0.27 14.37 10.57
CA SER A 108 0.81 15.29 10.95
C SER A 108 1.56 15.91 9.76
N GLY A 109 1.24 15.51 8.52
CA GLY A 109 1.85 16.05 7.30
C GLY A 109 3.25 15.50 6.98
N LYS A 110 3.73 14.51 7.73
CA LYS A 110 5.07 13.92 7.57
C LYS A 110 5.24 13.07 6.31
N LEU A 111 4.15 12.70 5.65
CA LEU A 111 4.19 11.91 4.40
C LEU A 111 4.15 12.77 3.12
N GLY A 112 4.18 14.10 3.25
CA GLY A 112 4.22 15.01 2.10
C GLY A 112 2.89 15.12 1.32
N PRO A 113 2.91 15.74 0.13
CA PRO A 113 1.72 16.21 -0.57
C PRO A 113 0.98 15.14 -1.41
N SER A 114 1.39 13.87 -1.35
CA SER A 114 0.77 12.80 -2.14
C SER A 114 -0.73 12.70 -1.86
N VAL A 115 -1.52 12.35 -2.88
CA VAL A 115 -2.97 12.16 -2.70
C VAL A 115 -3.23 10.81 -2.06
N TYR A 116 -3.96 10.79 -0.94
CA TYR A 116 -4.31 9.58 -0.21
C TYR A 116 -5.78 9.23 -0.42
N SER A 117 -6.03 8.06 -1.00
CA SER A 117 -7.35 7.43 -0.98
C SER A 117 -7.34 6.25 -0.01
N HIS A 118 -8.47 6.03 0.63
CA HIS A 118 -8.65 4.92 1.58
C HIS A 118 -9.83 4.09 1.11
N GLN A 119 -9.67 2.77 1.05
CA GLN A 119 -10.80 1.85 0.88
C GLN A 119 -10.88 0.92 2.07
N CYS A 120 -12.05 0.94 2.71
CA CYS A 120 -12.40 -0.07 3.70
C CYS A 120 -12.71 -1.38 2.97
N CYS A 121 -11.93 -2.41 3.24
CA CYS A 121 -12.19 -3.75 2.72
C CYS A 121 -13.06 -4.49 3.73
N SER A 122 -14.39 -4.42 3.58
CA SER A 122 -15.29 -5.38 4.23
C SER A 122 -15.10 -6.74 3.56
N GLY A 123 -14.96 -7.78 4.38
CA GLY A 123 -14.51 -9.13 4.00
C GLY A 123 -14.92 -9.59 2.58
N PHE A 124 -13.93 -10.04 1.83
CA PHE A 124 -14.15 -11.02 0.77
C PHE A 124 -14.45 -12.38 1.38
#